data_AF-A0A4R4XS19-F1
#
_entry.id   AF-A0A4R4XS19-F1
#
_cell.length_a   1.000
_cell.length_b   1.000
_cell.length_c   1.000
_cell.angle_alpha   90.00
_cell.angle_beta   90.00
_cell.angle_gamma   90.00
#
_symmetry.space_group_name_H-M   'P 1'
#
loop_
_entity.id
_entity.type
_entity.pdbx_description
1 polymer ?
#
loop_
_entity_poly.entity_id
_entity_poly.type
_entity_poly.pdbx_seq_one_letter_code
_entity_poly.pdbx_strand_id
1 'polypeptide(L)'
;MYSSEDVARSENFPVRTNLVRCPFPVTMIVDSQSVKGAETVGKDSRGWDEAKKINGRKRHIAVDTKGLPVMVMVSPHPQPPPCSASFTATE
;
A
#
# COMPACT_ATOMS: atom_id res chain seq x y z
N MET A 1 -19.18 4.73 -2.94
CA MET A 1 -17.87 4.57 -2.29
C MET A 1 -16.84 5.17 -3.24
N TYR A 2 -16.22 6.28 -2.89
CA TYR A 2 -15.13 6.85 -3.68
C TYR A 2 -13.91 5.91 -3.60
N SER A 3 -13.27 5.61 -4.73
CA SER A 3 -12.00 4.88 -4.73
C SER A 3 -10.95 5.73 -4.00
N SER A 4 -9.98 5.12 -3.33
CA SER A 4 -8.84 5.86 -2.74
C SER A 4 -8.12 6.73 -3.78
N GLU A 5 -8.20 6.33 -5.05
CA GLU A 5 -7.70 7.06 -6.21
C GLU A 5 -8.50 8.35 -6.46
N ASP A 6 -9.83 8.30 -6.30
CA ASP A 6 -10.70 9.46 -6.46
C ASP A 6 -10.50 10.47 -5.34
N VAL A 7 -10.28 9.99 -4.11
CA VAL A 7 -9.98 10.83 -2.95
C VAL A 7 -8.66 11.57 -3.19
N ALA A 8 -7.58 10.84 -3.48
CA ALA A 8 -6.29 11.45 -3.77
C ALA A 8 -6.35 12.42 -4.96
N ARG A 9 -7.15 12.11 -5.97
CA ARG A 9 -7.35 12.99 -7.12
C ARG A 9 -8.07 14.28 -6.75
N SER A 10 -9.14 14.20 -5.95
CA SER A 10 -9.91 15.37 -5.51
C SER A 10 -9.08 16.31 -4.63
N GLU A 11 -8.21 15.76 -3.78
CA GLU A 11 -7.34 16.54 -2.89
C GLU A 11 -6.15 17.15 -3.64
N ASN A 12 -5.55 16.41 -4.58
CA ASN A 12 -4.39 16.91 -5.34
C ASN A 12 -4.77 17.91 -6.43
N PHE A 13 -6.00 17.88 -6.95
CA PHE A 13 -6.45 18.78 -8.02
C PHE A 13 -6.25 20.27 -7.68
N PRO A 14 -6.77 20.81 -6.55
CA PRO A 14 -6.55 22.21 -6.19
C PRO A 14 -5.07 22.54 -5.95
N VAL A 15 -4.29 21.61 -5.41
CA VAL A 15 -2.85 21.81 -5.18
C VAL A 15 -2.11 21.99 -6.51
N ARG A 16 -2.45 21.21 -7.53
CA ARG A 16 -1.83 21.29 -8.86
C ARG A 16 -2.25 22.52 -9.66
N THR A 17 -3.51 22.93 -9.57
CA THR A 17 -3.98 24.15 -10.26
C THR A 17 -3.36 25.41 -9.67
N ASN A 18 -3.15 25.45 -8.34
CA ASN A 18 -2.45 26.56 -7.68
C ASN A 18 -0.97 26.65 -8.06
N LEU A 19 -0.37 25.54 -8.49
CA LEU A 19 1.00 25.51 -9.02
C LEU A 19 1.10 25.86 -10.51
N VAL A 20 -0.01 26.29 -11.15
CA VAL A 20 -0.10 26.60 -12.59
C VAL A 20 0.42 25.44 -13.46
N ARG A 21 0.05 24.21 -13.08
CA ARG A 21 0.44 22.99 -13.78
C ARG A 21 -0.78 22.23 -14.28
N CYS A 22 -0.55 21.31 -15.21
CA CYS A 22 -1.58 20.38 -15.63
C CYS A 22 -2.11 19.61 -14.40
N PRO A 23 -3.45 19.49 -14.25
CA PRO A 23 -4.05 18.85 -13.10
C PRO A 23 -3.80 17.34 -13.02
N PHE A 24 -3.27 16.74 -14.09
CA PHE A 24 -2.88 15.34 -14.15
C PHE A 24 -1.37 15.15 -14.00
N PRO A 25 -0.91 14.16 -13.20
CA PRO A 25 0.49 13.76 -13.18
C PRO A 25 0.89 13.14 -14.52
N VAL A 26 2.06 13.52 -15.02
CA VAL A 26 2.63 12.99 -16.26
C VAL A 26 3.70 11.93 -15.98
N THR A 27 4.24 11.90 -14.76
CA THR A 27 5.29 10.96 -14.33
C THR A 27 5.07 10.60 -12.86
N MET A 28 5.30 9.35 -12.50
CA MET A 28 5.03 8.82 -11.16
C MET A 28 6.13 7.86 -10.73
N ILE A 29 6.53 7.95 -9.46
CA ILE A 29 7.46 7.03 -8.82
C ILE A 29 6.64 6.02 -8.03
N VAL A 30 6.90 4.73 -8.26
CA VAL A 30 6.26 3.64 -7.55
C VAL A 30 7.30 2.95 -6.69
N ASP A 31 7.05 2.91 -5.38
CA ASP A 31 7.89 2.15 -4.46
C ASP A 31 7.05 1.14 -3.68
N SER A 32 7.68 0.01 -3.37
CA SER A 32 7.13 -0.99 -2.47
C SER A 32 7.96 -1.03 -1.19
N GLN A 33 7.37 -0.50 -0.13
CA GLN A 33 8.02 -0.35 1.15
C GLN A 33 7.40 -1.32 2.15
N SER A 34 8.25 -2.12 2.79
CA SER A 34 7.84 -2.98 3.91
C SER A 34 8.18 -2.26 5.21
N VAL A 35 7.17 -2.05 6.06
CA VAL A 35 7.32 -1.31 7.32
C VAL A 35 6.99 -2.22 8.48
N LYS A 36 7.80 -2.13 9.54
CA LYS A 36 7.63 -2.93 10.76
C LYS A 36 6.25 -2.65 11.36
N GLY A 37 5.46 -3.70 11.54
CA GLY A 37 4.13 -3.57 12.14
C GLY A 37 4.24 -3.25 13.63
N ALA A 38 3.45 -2.28 14.11
CA ALA A 38 3.29 -2.00 15.54
C ALA A 38 2.72 -3.23 16.27
N GLU A 39 3.05 -3.46 17.55
CA GLU A 39 2.66 -4.68 18.28
C GLU A 39 1.15 -4.98 18.30
N THR A 40 0.32 -3.94 18.15
CA THR A 40 -1.15 -4.01 18.11
C THR A 40 -1.76 -4.55 16.81
N VAL A 41 -1.00 -4.67 15.71
CA VAL A 41 -1.60 -5.14 14.43
C VAL A 41 -1.73 -6.66 14.43
N GLY A 42 -2.93 -7.23 14.25
CA GLY A 42 -3.16 -8.69 14.31
C GLY A 42 -2.23 -9.49 13.38
N LYS A 43 -1.77 -10.67 13.86
CA LYS A 43 -0.83 -11.55 13.13
C LYS A 43 -1.29 -11.86 11.71
N ASP A 44 -2.59 -12.05 11.52
CA ASP A 44 -3.25 -12.40 10.25
C ASP A 44 -3.02 -11.38 9.13
N SER A 45 -2.59 -10.19 9.50
CA SER A 45 -2.43 -9.06 8.59
C SER A 45 -1.00 -8.58 8.46
N ARG A 46 -0.04 -9.23 9.14
CA ARG A 46 1.40 -8.99 8.98
C ARG A 46 2.00 -10.15 8.19
N GLY A 47 3.16 -9.93 7.61
CA GLY A 47 3.99 -11.03 7.14
C GLY A 47 5.46 -10.67 7.14
N TRP A 48 6.26 -11.69 6.87
CA TRP A 48 7.70 -11.57 6.87
C TRP A 48 8.19 -11.21 5.48
N ASP A 49 8.82 -10.04 5.36
CA ASP A 49 9.56 -9.70 4.16
C ASP A 49 11.00 -10.23 4.29
N GLU A 50 11.33 -11.29 3.56
CA GLU A 50 12.66 -11.89 3.55
C GLU A 50 13.75 -10.96 3.02
N ALA A 51 13.41 -10.07 2.07
CA ALA A 51 14.38 -9.16 1.46
C ALA A 51 14.84 -8.09 2.47
N LYS A 52 13.91 -7.59 3.29
CA LYS A 52 14.20 -6.56 4.30
C LYS A 52 14.35 -7.11 5.71
N LYS A 53 14.03 -8.40 5.94
CA LYS A 53 13.97 -9.07 7.25
C LYS A 53 13.10 -8.31 8.25
N ILE A 54 11.94 -7.83 7.78
CA ILE A 54 11.00 -7.05 8.57
C ILE A 54 9.69 -7.82 8.71
N ASN A 55 9.21 -7.99 9.95
CA ASN A 55 7.85 -8.44 10.22
C ASN A 55 6.91 -7.24 10.14
N GLY A 56 6.09 -7.19 9.10
CA GLY A 56 5.42 -5.96 8.74
C GLY A 56 4.32 -6.09 7.69
N ARG A 57 3.89 -4.94 7.19
CA ARG A 57 3.00 -4.86 6.02
C ARG A 57 3.74 -4.22 4.87
N LYS A 58 3.41 -4.66 3.66
CA LYS A 58 3.89 -4.06 2.42
C LYS A 58 2.92 -2.96 2.00
N ARG A 59 3.45 -1.77 1.78
CA ARG A 59 2.72 -0.64 1.18
C ARG A 59 3.33 -0.31 -0.16
N HIS A 60 2.48 -0.18 -1.16
CA HIS A 60 2.78 0.32 -2.48
C HIS A 60 2.34 1.78 -2.51
N ILE A 61 3.31 2.67 -2.70
CA ILE A 61 3.05 4.11 -2.75
C ILE A 61 3.42 4.58 -4.14
N ALA A 62 2.47 5.26 -4.76
CA ALA A 62 2.65 6.00 -5.99
C ALA A 62 2.70 7.49 -5.66
N VAL A 63 3.82 8.13 -5.95
CA VAL A 63 4.03 9.56 -5.71
C VAL A 63 4.33 10.26 -7.03
N ASP A 64 3.80 11.47 -7.22
CA ASP A 64 4.28 12.33 -8.30
C ASP A 64 5.69 12.87 -7.96
N THR A 65 6.38 13.35 -8.99
CA THR A 65 7.66 14.06 -9.00
C THR A 65 7.79 15.22 -8.00
N LYS A 66 6.67 15.72 -7.45
CA LYS A 66 6.64 16.78 -6.42
C LYS A 66 6.28 16.27 -5.02
N GLY A 67 6.21 14.96 -4.82
CA GLY A 67 5.92 14.34 -3.52
C GLY A 67 4.43 14.27 -3.18
N LEU A 68 3.54 14.55 -4.13
CA LEU A 68 2.09 14.39 -3.95
C LEU A 68 1.68 12.93 -4.14
N PRO A 69 1.08 12.27 -3.14
CA PRO A 69 0.65 10.88 -3.24
C PRO A 69 -0.56 10.77 -4.17
N VAL A 70 -0.47 9.90 -5.18
CA VAL A 70 -1.54 9.65 -6.15
C VAL A 70 -2.31 8.39 -5.77
N MET A 71 -1.61 7.37 -5.26
CA MET A 71 -2.21 6.11 -4.85
C MET A 71 -1.41 5.51 -3.70
N VAL A 72 -2.12 5.01 -2.70
CA VAL A 72 -1.54 4.24 -1.61
C VAL A 72 -2.32 2.95 -1.49
N MET A 73 -1.65 1.83 -1.74
CA MET A 73 -2.22 0.50 -1.58
C MET A 73 -1.43 -0.25 -0.51
N VAL A 74 -2.13 -0.71 0.53
CA VAL A 74 -1.54 -1.55 1.57
C VAL A 74 -2.07 -2.95 1.37
N SER A 75 -1.19 -3.88 1.03
CA SER A 75 -1.56 -5.29 0.88
C SER A 75 -1.18 -6.04 2.15
N PRO A 76 -2.09 -6.84 2.72
CA PRO A 76 -1.69 -7.85 3.69
C PRO A 76 -0.74 -8.83 3.01
N HIS A 77 0.28 -9.28 3.73
CA HIS A 77 1.15 -10.33 3.21
C HIS A 77 0.38 -11.66 3.31
N PRO A 78 0.35 -12.49 2.24
CA PRO A 78 -0.27 -13.80 2.30
C PRO A 78 0.47 -14.64 3.35
N GLN A 79 -0.20 -15.02 4.43
CA GLN A 79 0.35 -16.03 5.33
C GLN A 79 0.01 -17.43 4.79
N PRO A 80 0.94 -18.39 4.82
CA PRO A 80 0.57 -19.79 4.69
C PRO A 80 -0.44 -20.13 5.80
N PRO A 81 -1.40 -21.05 5.56
CA PRO A 81 -2.36 -21.42 6.58
C PRO A 81 -1.65 -21.84 7.87
N PRO A 82 -2.19 -21.49 9.06
CA PRO A 82 -1.58 -21.90 10.32
C PRO A 82 -1.48 -23.43 10.35
N CYS A 83 -0.34 -23.95 10.82
CA CYS A 83 -0.04 -25.38 10.89
C CYS A 83 -1.07 -26.22 11.71
N SER A 84 -2.02 -25.57 12.39
CA SER A 84 -3.13 -26.22 13.10
C SER A 84 -4.38 -26.46 12.24
N ALA A 85 -4.46 -25.91 11.02
CA ALA A 85 -5.48 -26.31 10.07
C ALA A 85 -5.02 -27.61 9.42
N SER A 86 -5.33 -28.73 10.08
CA SER A 86 -5.28 -30.06 9.50
C SER A 86 -5.83 -29.99 8.08
N PHE A 87 -4.96 -30.28 7.12
CA PHE A 87 -5.30 -30.43 5.72
C PHE A 87 -6.27 -31.61 5.60
N THR A 88 -7.56 -31.39 5.82
CA THR A 88 -8.59 -32.34 5.38
C THR A 88 -8.70 -32.14 3.88
N ALA A 89 -7.86 -32.88 3.14
CA ALA A 89 -8.12 -33.14 1.74
C ALA A 89 -9.46 -33.86 1.65
N THR A 90 -10.52 -33.13 1.34
CA THR A 90 -11.69 -33.72 0.71
C THR A 90 -11.31 -33.97 -0.74
N GLU A 91 -11.29 -35.24 -1.14
CA GLU A 91 -11.32 -35.68 -2.54
C GLU A 91 -12.46 -35.00 -3.32
#